data_AF-A0A1R3KEP9-F1
#
_entry.id   AF-A0A1R3KEP9-F1
#
_cell.length_a   1.000
_cell.length_b   1.000
_cell.length_c   1.000
_cell.angle_alpha   90.00
_cell.angle_beta   90.00
_cell.angle_gamma   90.00
#
_symmetry.space_group_name_H-M   'P 1'
#
loop_
_entity.id
_entity.type
_entity.pdbx_description
1 polymer ?
#
loop_
_entity_poly.entity_id
_entity_poly.type
_entity_poly.pdbx_seq_one_letter_code
_entity_poly.pdbx_strand_id
1 'polypeptide(L)'
;TLTDMLANDLSKDELKLKSKVLSLSYGPDGKSTLENWSLSLMLLTVTSILKAPLANAKEMKITKGGKLFPLNFIPEVSYMPLSVIITTFKKENVKKPLEGFGVLVPSKEQQNGLKTLGNALRYTVFVCNVSRSCT
;
A
#
# COMPACT_ATOMS: atom_id res chain seq x y z
N THR A 1 -8.72 13.74 -1.17
CA THR A 1 -7.58 13.39 -0.30
C THR A 1 -6.30 13.35 -1.13
N LEU A 2 -5.10 13.18 -0.52
CA LEU A 2 -3.83 13.22 -1.26
C LEU A 2 -3.80 12.28 -2.47
N THR A 3 -4.26 11.04 -2.30
CA THR A 3 -4.29 10.04 -3.38
C THR A 3 -5.29 10.42 -4.48
N ASP A 4 -6.41 11.04 -4.12
CA ASP A 4 -7.41 11.50 -5.10
C ASP A 4 -6.86 12.65 -5.94
N MET A 5 -6.11 13.57 -5.33
CA MET A 5 -5.45 14.66 -6.07
C MET A 5 -4.47 14.12 -7.09
N LEU A 6 -3.57 13.23 -6.68
CA LEU A 6 -2.61 12.59 -7.59
C LEU A 6 -3.30 11.77 -8.69
N ALA A 7 -4.43 11.13 -8.38
CA ALA A 7 -5.19 10.37 -9.37
C ALA A 7 -5.93 11.26 -10.37
N ASN A 8 -6.40 12.44 -9.94
CA ASN A 8 -7.07 13.40 -10.81
C ASN A 8 -6.12 14.07 -11.81
N ASP A 9 -4.83 14.13 -11.49
CA ASP A 9 -3.80 14.65 -12.39
C ASP A 9 -3.43 13.64 -13.51
N LEU A 10 -3.89 12.39 -13.42
CA LEU A 10 -3.66 11.34 -14.41
C LEU A 10 -4.89 11.13 -15.29
N SER A 11 -4.68 10.89 -16.58
CA SER A 11 -5.76 10.51 -17.49
C SER A 11 -6.26 9.08 -17.24
N LYS A 12 -7.46 8.76 -17.73
CA LYS A 12 -8.05 7.42 -17.61
C LYS A 12 -7.22 6.32 -18.31
N ASP A 13 -6.46 6.68 -19.34
CA ASP A 13 -5.61 5.75 -20.09
C ASP A 13 -4.29 5.46 -19.37
N GLU A 14 -3.81 6.42 -18.56
CA GLU A 14 -2.62 6.29 -17.72
C GLU A 14 -2.90 5.51 -16.44
N LEU A 15 -4.09 5.67 -15.84
CA LEU A 15 -4.48 4.98 -14.61
C LEU A 15 -5.46 3.83 -14.86
N LYS A 16 -4.92 2.61 -14.97
CA LYS A 16 -5.73 1.39 -15.14
C LYS A 16 -6.03 0.69 -13.81
N LEU A 17 -7.18 1.01 -13.22
CA LEU A 17 -7.69 0.32 -12.03
C LEU A 17 -8.21 -1.09 -12.36
N LYS A 18 -8.37 -1.93 -11.32
CA LYS A 18 -8.85 -3.33 -11.43
C LYS A 18 -8.06 -4.19 -12.42
N SER A 19 -6.84 -3.78 -12.73
CA SER A 19 -5.93 -4.48 -13.64
C SER A 19 -4.77 -5.04 -12.81
N LYS A 20 -4.61 -6.37 -12.81
CA LYS A 20 -3.46 -7.04 -12.19
C LYS A 20 -2.46 -7.41 -13.29
N VAL A 21 -1.20 -7.05 -13.11
CA VAL A 21 -0.14 -7.49 -14.01
C VAL A 21 0.24 -8.93 -13.67
N LEU A 22 0.15 -9.83 -14.65
CA LEU A 22 0.43 -11.27 -14.46
C LEU A 22 1.79 -11.68 -15.02
N SER A 23 2.26 -10.99 -16.06
CA SER A 23 3.51 -11.30 -16.75
C SER A 23 4.21 -10.05 -17.25
N LEU A 24 5.53 -10.15 -17.36
CA LEU A 24 6.43 -9.13 -17.89
C LEU A 24 7.40 -9.80 -18.85
N SER A 25 7.47 -9.33 -20.08
CA SER A 25 8.39 -9.88 -21.09
C SER A 25 9.34 -8.82 -21.61
N TYR A 26 10.63 -9.17 -21.61
CA TYR A 26 11.69 -8.39 -22.24
C TYR A 26 12.20 -9.14 -23.47
N GLY A 27 12.24 -8.46 -24.61
CA GLY A 27 12.80 -8.98 -25.86
C GLY A 27 13.61 -7.89 -26.56
N PRO A 28 14.90 -8.09 -26.83
CA PRO A 28 15.64 -7.19 -27.70
C PRO A 28 15.20 -7.46 -29.14
N ASP A 29 14.39 -6.58 -29.71
CA ASP A 29 14.20 -6.58 -31.17
C ASP A 29 15.55 -6.19 -31.78
N GLY A 30 16.11 -7.06 -32.62
CA GLY A 30 17.47 -6.95 -33.19
C GLY A 30 17.72 -5.74 -34.12
N LYS A 31 16.99 -4.63 -33.98
CA LYS A 31 17.13 -3.40 -34.76
C LYS A 31 17.16 -2.09 -33.94
N SER A 32 17.05 -2.12 -32.61
CA SER A 32 17.13 -0.89 -31.82
C SER A 32 17.95 -1.07 -30.54
N THR A 33 18.87 -0.14 -30.30
CA THR A 33 19.69 0.00 -29.07
C THR A 33 18.89 0.38 -27.82
N LEU A 34 17.55 0.29 -27.88
CA LEU A 34 16.64 0.71 -26.82
C LEU A 34 15.82 -0.49 -26.34
N GLU A 35 15.81 -0.66 -25.03
CA GLU A 35 15.24 -1.79 -24.30
C GLU A 35 13.70 -1.76 -24.27
N ASN A 36 13.07 -2.72 -24.96
CA ASN A 36 11.61 -2.85 -25.03
C ASN A 36 11.09 -3.81 -23.95
N TRP A 37 10.38 -3.26 -22.95
CA TRP A 37 9.57 -4.05 -22.02
C TRP A 37 8.14 -4.12 -22.54
N SER A 38 7.59 -5.33 -22.65
CA SER A 38 6.18 -5.54 -22.97
C SER A 38 5.46 -6.00 -21.71
N LEU A 39 4.59 -5.14 -21.21
CA LEU A 39 3.55 -5.56 -20.29
C LEU A 39 2.47 -6.24 -21.16
N SER A 40 1.83 -7.31 -20.69
CA SER A 40 0.61 -7.84 -21.36
C SER A 40 -0.59 -6.86 -21.28
N LEU A 41 -0.33 -5.58 -21.04
CA LEU A 41 -1.22 -4.44 -21.15
C LEU A 41 -0.39 -3.24 -21.65
N MET A 42 -0.07 -3.25 -22.95
CA MET A 42 0.52 -2.15 -23.74
C MET A 42 2.05 -1.99 -23.69
N LEU A 43 2.63 -1.95 -24.90
CA LEU A 43 4.04 -1.69 -25.21
C LEU A 43 4.39 -0.22 -24.94
N LEU A 44 5.26 0.06 -23.97
CA LEU A 44 6.01 1.32 -23.91
C LEU A 44 7.43 1.07 -23.39
N THR A 45 8.36 1.69 -24.08
CA THR A 45 9.80 1.63 -23.88
C THR A 45 10.26 2.41 -22.65
N VAL A 46 11.40 1.95 -22.09
CA VAL A 46 12.25 2.60 -21.08
C VAL A 46 11.71 2.59 -19.63
N THR A 47 12.11 1.55 -18.88
CA THR A 47 11.97 1.35 -17.42
C THR A 47 10.57 1.06 -16.89
N SER A 48 10.35 -0.18 -16.43
CA SER A 48 9.19 -0.55 -15.62
C SER A 48 9.53 -0.44 -14.13
N ILE A 49 8.76 0.36 -13.37
CA ILE A 49 8.93 0.48 -11.92
C ILE A 49 7.91 -0.44 -11.23
N LEU A 50 8.42 -1.47 -10.54
CA LEU A 50 7.60 -2.38 -9.75
C LEU A 50 7.39 -1.83 -8.34
N LYS A 51 6.14 -1.50 -7.99
CA LYS A 51 5.74 -1.02 -6.64
C LYS A 51 4.85 -2.00 -5.86
N ALA A 52 4.77 -3.26 -6.28
CA ALA A 52 3.98 -4.29 -5.61
C ALA A 52 4.76 -4.93 -4.44
N PRO A 53 4.08 -5.49 -3.42
CA PRO A 53 4.73 -6.33 -2.41
C PRO A 53 5.56 -7.45 -3.04
N LEU A 54 6.66 -7.81 -2.39
CA LEU A 54 7.62 -8.78 -2.93
C LEU A 54 7.00 -10.18 -3.10
N ALA A 55 6.08 -10.54 -2.21
CA ALA A 55 5.27 -11.77 -2.33
C ALA A 55 4.52 -11.81 -3.66
N ASN A 56 3.84 -10.71 -4.05
CA ASN A 56 3.11 -10.61 -5.31
C ASN A 56 4.06 -10.60 -6.52
N ALA A 57 5.22 -9.97 -6.39
CA ALA A 57 6.24 -9.94 -7.45
C ALA A 57 6.77 -11.34 -7.77
N LYS A 58 6.94 -12.20 -6.76
CA LYS A 58 7.43 -13.58 -6.90
C LYS A 58 6.46 -14.47 -7.70
N GLU A 59 5.16 -14.19 -7.65
CA GLU A 59 4.13 -14.89 -8.43
C GLU A 59 4.12 -14.48 -9.92
N MET A 60 4.75 -13.36 -10.27
CA MET A 60 4.73 -12.80 -11.61
C MET A 60 5.61 -13.60 -12.57
N LYS A 61 5.09 -13.88 -13.77
CA LYS A 61 5.89 -14.55 -14.83
C LYS A 61 6.76 -13.53 -15.55
N ILE A 62 8.05 -13.48 -15.24
CA ILE A 62 9.01 -12.63 -15.95
C ILE A 62 9.73 -13.44 -17.02
N THR A 63 9.77 -12.97 -18.26
CA THR A 63 10.53 -13.60 -19.34
C THR A 63 11.56 -12.62 -19.93
N LYS A 64 12.73 -13.13 -20.28
CA LYS A 64 13.85 -12.40 -20.90
C LYS A 64 14.31 -13.16 -22.14
N GLY A 65 14.21 -12.54 -23.31
CA GLY A 65 14.55 -13.17 -24.61
C GLY A 65 13.73 -14.43 -24.88
N GLY A 66 12.44 -14.42 -24.53
CA GLY A 66 11.55 -15.58 -24.67
C GLY A 66 11.74 -16.69 -23.64
N LYS A 67 12.73 -16.59 -22.73
CA LYS A 67 12.98 -17.57 -21.67
C LYS A 67 12.46 -17.07 -20.32
N LEU A 68 12.01 -17.97 -19.46
CA LEU A 68 11.61 -17.63 -18.10
C LEU A 68 12.82 -17.08 -17.32
N PHE A 69 12.65 -15.94 -16.66
CA PHE A 69 13.62 -15.36 -15.74
C PHE A 69 13.26 -15.79 -14.31
N PRO A 70 14.08 -16.64 -13.66
CA PRO A 70 13.76 -17.18 -12.34
C PRO A 70 13.89 -16.10 -11.26
N LEU A 71 12.90 -16.01 -10.37
CA LEU A 71 12.88 -15.12 -9.21
C LEU A 71 13.22 -15.84 -7.89
N ASN A 72 13.95 -16.96 -7.98
CA ASN A 72 14.32 -17.78 -6.83
C ASN A 72 15.35 -17.12 -5.90
N PHE A 73 16.08 -16.12 -6.40
CA PHE A 73 17.01 -15.31 -5.59
C PHE A 73 16.28 -14.36 -4.63
N ILE A 74 14.97 -14.16 -4.82
CA ILE A 74 14.16 -13.28 -3.97
C ILE A 74 13.82 -14.02 -2.67
N PRO A 75 14.19 -13.46 -1.50
CA PRO A 75 13.90 -14.09 -0.21
C PRO A 75 12.40 -14.14 0.07
N GLU A 76 12.01 -15.08 0.92
CA GLU A 76 10.66 -15.12 1.47
C GLU A 76 10.49 -14.03 2.53
N VAL A 77 9.42 -13.23 2.42
CA VAL A 77 9.12 -12.13 3.34
C VAL A 77 7.78 -12.43 4.01
N SER A 78 7.79 -12.47 5.33
CA SER A 78 6.58 -12.61 6.14
C SER A 78 5.99 -11.23 6.45
N TYR A 79 4.70 -11.07 6.21
CA TYR A 79 3.96 -9.85 6.50
C TYR A 79 3.02 -10.10 7.69
N MET A 80 3.00 -9.16 8.65
CA MET A 80 2.09 -9.26 9.79
C MET A 80 0.65 -8.93 9.35
N PRO A 81 -0.31 -9.85 9.49
CA PRO A 81 -1.71 -9.56 9.21
C PRO A 81 -2.25 -8.59 10.26
N LEU A 82 -2.95 -7.56 9.82
CA LEU A 82 -3.53 -6.53 10.69
C LEU A 82 -4.96 -6.21 10.26
N SER A 83 -5.84 -6.02 11.25
CA SER A 83 -7.20 -5.57 11.04
C SER A 83 -7.42 -4.23 11.74
N VAL A 84 -8.10 -3.30 11.05
CA VAL A 84 -8.47 -2.00 11.61
C VAL A 84 -9.93 -2.07 12.06
N ILE A 85 -10.15 -1.83 13.36
CA ILE A 85 -11.50 -1.76 13.95
C ILE A 85 -11.83 -0.29 14.20
N ILE A 86 -12.96 0.17 13.65
CA ILE A 86 -13.47 1.52 13.88
C ILE A 86 -14.67 1.42 14.81
N THR A 87 -14.55 2.05 15.98
CA THR A 87 -15.63 2.09 16.98
C THR A 87 -15.96 3.54 17.33
N THR A 88 -17.23 3.81 17.60
CA THR A 88 -17.73 5.12 18.03
C THR A 88 -18.52 4.98 19.31
N PHE A 89 -18.26 5.86 20.27
CA PHE A 89 -18.99 5.95 21.53
C PHE A 89 -19.51 7.37 21.69
N LYS A 90 -20.70 7.53 22.27
CA LYS A 90 -21.18 8.85 22.69
C LYS A 90 -20.27 9.37 23.81
N LYS A 91 -20.00 10.68 23.84
CA LYS A 91 -19.03 11.30 24.78
C LYS A 91 -19.42 11.04 26.23
N GLU A 92 -20.72 11.11 26.54
CA GLU A 92 -21.29 10.84 27.86
C GLU A 92 -21.09 9.39 28.35
N ASN A 93 -20.83 8.45 27.43
CA ASN A 93 -20.59 7.04 27.78
C ASN A 93 -19.11 6.72 28.02
N VAL A 94 -18.20 7.67 27.80
CA VAL A 94 -16.76 7.48 28.01
C VAL A 94 -16.36 8.05 29.36
N LYS A 95 -16.19 7.16 30.35
CA LYS A 95 -15.94 7.54 31.76
C LYS A 95 -14.61 8.27 31.98
N LYS A 96 -13.56 7.89 31.26
CA LYS A 96 -12.20 8.44 31.40
C LYS A 96 -11.65 8.77 30.01
N PRO A 97 -12.07 9.90 29.41
CA PRO A 97 -11.52 10.31 28.14
C PRO A 97 -10.03 10.65 28.31
N LEU A 98 -9.22 10.32 27.31
CA LEU A 98 -7.81 10.67 27.26
C LEU A 98 -7.59 11.78 26.24
N GLU A 99 -6.69 12.70 26.55
CA GLU A 99 -6.23 13.72 25.61
C GLU A 99 -5.04 13.20 24.80
N GLY A 100 -4.92 13.66 23.54
CA GLY A 100 -3.83 13.30 22.64
C GLY A 100 -4.26 12.41 21.46
N PHE A 101 -3.26 11.81 20.80
CA PHE A 101 -3.43 11.10 19.53
C PHE A 101 -3.98 9.67 19.68
N GLY A 102 -3.73 9.03 20.81
CA GLY A 102 -4.03 7.62 20.99
C GLY A 102 -3.19 6.96 22.08
N VAL A 103 -3.34 5.65 22.19
CA VAL A 103 -2.62 4.80 23.14
C VAL A 103 -2.05 3.60 22.38
N LEU A 104 -0.77 3.28 22.64
CA LEU A 104 -0.15 2.04 22.22
C LEU A 104 -0.26 1.00 23.35
N VAL A 105 -0.45 -0.26 22.99
CA VAL A 105 -0.50 -1.37 23.94
C VAL A 105 0.78 -2.21 23.76
N PRO A 106 1.73 -2.14 24.70
CA PRO A 106 2.92 -2.98 24.67
C PRO A 106 2.55 -4.47 24.71
N SER A 107 3.34 -5.32 24.05
CA SER A 107 3.08 -6.77 24.01
C SER A 107 2.99 -7.42 25.38
N LYS A 108 3.72 -6.91 26.38
CA LYS A 108 3.65 -7.38 27.78
C LYS A 108 2.26 -7.19 28.41
N GLU A 109 1.45 -6.24 27.94
CA GLU A 109 0.10 -5.97 28.47
C GLU A 109 -0.95 -7.00 28.00
N GLN A 110 -0.60 -7.90 27.09
CA GLN A 110 -1.48 -9.00 26.70
C GLN A 110 -1.81 -9.92 27.87
N GLN A 111 -0.86 -10.10 28.80
CA GLN A 111 -1.10 -10.86 30.04
C GLN A 111 -2.11 -10.16 30.97
N ASN A 112 -2.28 -8.84 30.81
CA ASN A 112 -3.23 -8.01 31.55
C ASN A 112 -4.58 -7.87 30.80
N GLY A 113 -4.78 -8.64 29.72
CA GLY A 113 -6.03 -8.70 28.97
C GLY A 113 -6.17 -7.72 27.80
N LEU A 114 -5.18 -6.86 27.56
CA LEU A 114 -5.19 -5.93 26.43
C LEU A 114 -4.66 -6.61 25.15
N LYS A 115 -5.56 -6.90 24.20
CA LYS A 115 -5.24 -7.71 23.00
C LYS A 115 -5.04 -6.91 21.71
N THR A 116 -5.35 -5.62 21.71
CA THR A 116 -5.12 -4.75 20.54
C THR A 116 -3.68 -4.26 20.51
N LEU A 117 -3.18 -3.81 19.36
CA LEU A 117 -1.86 -3.16 19.27
C LEU A 117 -1.88 -1.72 19.81
N GLY A 118 -3.06 -1.10 19.79
CA GLY A 118 -3.26 0.29 20.16
C GLY A 118 -4.58 0.80 19.64
N ASN A 119 -4.90 2.04 20.00
CA ASN A 119 -6.09 2.74 19.55
C ASN A 119 -5.75 4.21 19.26
N ALA A 120 -6.20 4.71 18.11
CA ALA A 120 -6.07 6.11 17.75
C ALA A 120 -7.35 6.88 18.12
N LEU A 121 -7.21 7.99 18.85
CA LEU A 121 -8.33 8.84 19.29
C LEU A 121 -8.64 9.89 18.24
N ARG A 122 -9.30 9.47 17.15
CA ARG A 122 -9.50 10.30 15.95
C ARG A 122 -10.31 11.58 16.21
N TYR A 123 -11.31 11.55 17.09
CA TYR A 123 -12.17 12.71 17.32
C TYR A 123 -11.42 13.88 17.99
N THR A 124 -10.48 13.60 18.90
CA THR A 124 -9.67 14.63 19.56
C THR A 124 -8.68 15.29 18.60
N VAL A 125 -8.06 14.50 17.71
CA VAL A 125 -7.02 14.96 16.79
C VAL A 125 -7.56 15.88 15.70
N PHE A 126 -8.68 15.50 15.06
CA PHE A 126 -9.23 16.29 13.96
C PHE A 126 -10.10 17.46 14.43
N VAL A 127 -10.69 17.40 15.64
CA VAL A 127 -11.46 18.53 16.19
C VAL A 127 -10.57 19.64 16.73
N CYS A 128 -9.44 19.32 17.40
CA CYS A 128 -8.51 20.36 17.89
C CYS A 128 -7.88 21.21 16.78
N ASN A 129 -7.69 20.64 15.58
CA ASN A 129 -7.17 21.41 14.44
C ASN A 129 -8.24 22.30 13.78
N VAL A 130 -9.53 21.94 13.88
CA VAL A 130 -10.61 22.79 13.37
C VAL A 130 -10.89 23.94 14.32
N SER A 131 -10.81 23.74 15.64
CA SER A 131 -11.06 24.79 16.63
C SER A 131 -9.95 25.84 16.76
N ARG A 132 -8.70 25.54 16.37
CA ARG A 132 -7.59 26.52 16.37
C ARG A 132 -7.54 27.42 15.13
N SER A 133 -8.30 27.14 14.08
CA SER A 133 -8.45 28.03 12.91
C SER A 133 -9.66 28.97 13.01
N CYS A 134 -10.36 28.98 14.15
CA CYS A 134 -11.50 29.86 14.41
C CYS A 134 -11.35 30.57 15.76
N THR A 135 -10.33 31.43 15.87
CA THR A 135 -10.26 32.55 16.82
C THR A 135 -9.41 33.65 16.20
#